data_AF-A0A1L9P6U1-F1
#
_entry.id   AF-A0A1L9P6U1-F1
#
_cell.length_a   1.000
_cell.length_b   1.000
_cell.length_c   1.000
_cell.angle_alpha   90.00
_cell.angle_beta   90.00
_cell.angle_gamma   90.00
#
_symmetry.space_group_name_H-M   'P 1'
#
loop_
_entity.id
_entity.type
_entity.pdbx_description
1 polymer ?
#
loop_
_entity_poly.entity_id
_entity_poly.type
_entity_poly.pdbx_seq_one_letter_code
_entity_poly.pdbx_strand_id
1 'polypeptide(L)'
;MESSRSIAELKSSFIRTQVRILSESLEAPEDWRSYAAEPSEEDLSDKVVGEVLQKFNAALKQHNRVVYSSQAIQHVSQQIASLYWSSISQATREVTSLERGVDRTVDLSSHPNITQLPEELYDRSTSEDDQLRYKRLRERLANLDSLRQQRQRRLDQLRQLHRLLEPFNEPQNNIQPNLVTRDGELIRELEKMRMLVARVSGRIAQTQTDHDGGGDASYVLGSEQKLAALLDMD
;
A
#
# COMPACT_ATOMS: atom_id res chain seq x y z
N MET A 1 -23.88 12.35 0.51
CA MET A 1 -23.36 11.25 -0.33
C MET A 1 -21.86 11.46 -0.66
N GLU A 2 -21.06 12.03 0.25
CA GLU A 2 -19.63 12.35 0.00
C GLU A 2 -18.67 11.57 0.92
N SER A 3 -19.19 10.94 1.97
CA SER A 3 -18.42 10.29 3.03
C SER A 3 -17.82 8.91 2.67
N SER A 4 -18.11 8.37 1.49
CA SER A 4 -17.62 7.07 1.03
C SER A 4 -16.58 7.12 -0.09
N ARG A 5 -16.23 8.32 -0.59
CA ARG A 5 -15.27 8.45 -1.70
C ARG A 5 -13.84 8.31 -1.18
N SER A 6 -13.04 7.53 -1.89
CA SER A 6 -11.61 7.41 -1.55
C SER A 6 -10.87 8.73 -1.82
N ILE A 7 -9.77 8.97 -1.11
CA ILE A 7 -8.94 10.19 -1.30
C ILE A 7 -8.48 10.31 -2.77
N ALA A 8 -8.20 9.19 -3.44
CA ALA A 8 -7.84 9.16 -4.85
C ALA A 8 -9.01 9.57 -5.76
N GLU A 9 -10.23 9.13 -5.45
CA GLU A 9 -11.43 9.55 -6.18
C GLU A 9 -11.70 11.04 -6.05
N LEU A 10 -11.55 11.60 -4.85
CA LEU A 10 -11.69 13.05 -4.63
C LEU A 10 -10.66 13.84 -5.45
N LYS A 11 -9.38 13.44 -5.41
CA LYS A 11 -8.31 14.07 -6.20
C LYS A 11 -8.57 13.96 -7.70
N SER A 12 -8.98 12.78 -8.18
CA SER A 12 -9.32 12.58 -9.60
C SER A 12 -10.52 13.43 -10.03
N SER A 13 -11.53 13.58 -9.17
CA SER A 13 -12.70 14.40 -9.45
C SER A 13 -12.35 15.88 -9.55
N PHE A 14 -11.49 16.39 -8.65
CA PHE A 14 -10.96 17.75 -8.70
C PHE A 14 -10.16 18.01 -9.99
N ILE A 15 -9.26 17.10 -10.37
CA ILE A 15 -8.49 17.26 -11.61
C ILE A 15 -9.44 17.28 -12.82
N ARG A 16 -10.46 16.41 -12.85
CA ARG A 16 -11.47 16.44 -13.93
C ARG A 16 -12.24 17.75 -13.99
N THR A 17 -12.61 18.34 -12.85
CA THR A 17 -13.30 19.63 -12.85
C THR A 17 -12.37 20.75 -13.33
N GLN A 18 -11.11 20.76 -12.90
CA GLN A 18 -10.14 21.77 -13.34
C GLN A 18 -9.82 21.66 -14.83
N VAL A 19 -9.60 20.45 -15.32
CA VAL A 19 -9.41 20.21 -16.76
C VAL A 19 -10.62 20.67 -17.55
N ARG A 20 -11.85 20.42 -17.07
CA ARG A 20 -13.07 20.88 -17.75
C ARG A 20 -13.11 22.40 -17.89
N ILE A 21 -12.82 23.13 -16.81
CA ILE A 21 -12.80 24.61 -16.79
C ILE A 21 -11.72 25.14 -17.73
N LEU A 22 -10.51 24.58 -17.66
CA LEU A 22 -9.38 25.03 -18.48
C LEU A 22 -9.49 24.60 -19.95
N SER A 23 -10.34 23.60 -20.26
CA SER A 23 -10.60 23.12 -21.62
C SER A 23 -11.78 23.80 -22.32
N GLU A 24 -12.38 24.79 -21.67
CA GLU A 24 -13.49 25.55 -22.24
C GLU A 24 -13.06 26.23 -23.55
N SER A 25 -13.96 26.24 -24.54
CA SER A 25 -13.64 26.81 -25.85
C SER A 25 -13.45 28.31 -25.74
N LEU A 26 -12.44 28.83 -26.44
CA LEU A 26 -12.22 30.25 -26.52
C LEU A 26 -13.24 30.87 -27.47
N GLU A 27 -13.89 31.93 -27.02
CA GLU A 27 -14.74 32.79 -27.83
C GLU A 27 -13.96 34.06 -28.21
N ALA A 28 -14.32 34.66 -29.36
CA ALA A 28 -13.75 35.95 -29.72
C ALA A 28 -14.22 37.01 -28.71
N PRO A 29 -13.33 37.79 -28.09
CA PRO A 29 -13.75 38.97 -27.34
C PRO A 29 -14.55 39.92 -28.24
N GLU A 30 -15.66 40.48 -27.74
CA GLU A 30 -16.55 41.35 -28.54
C GLU A 30 -15.80 42.55 -29.16
N ASP A 31 -14.76 43.03 -28.46
CA ASP A 31 -13.92 44.15 -28.88
C ASP A 31 -12.58 43.72 -29.50
N TRP A 32 -12.46 42.50 -30.05
CA TRP A 32 -11.18 41.98 -30.57
C TRP A 32 -10.50 42.92 -31.59
N ARG A 33 -11.30 43.69 -32.33
CA ARG A 33 -10.86 44.70 -33.31
C ARG A 33 -10.11 45.87 -32.67
N SER A 34 -10.44 46.23 -31.43
CA SER A 34 -9.77 47.31 -30.69
C SER A 34 -8.34 46.96 -30.27
N TYR A 35 -7.99 45.67 -30.27
CA TYR A 35 -6.67 45.17 -29.93
C TYR A 35 -5.74 45.01 -31.16
N ALA A 36 -6.26 45.19 -32.38
CA ALA A 36 -5.45 45.17 -33.59
C ALA A 36 -4.70 46.51 -33.72
N ALA A 37 -3.36 46.46 -33.65
CA ALA A 37 -2.52 47.63 -33.83
C ALA A 37 -2.48 48.02 -35.32
N GLU A 38 -3.03 49.20 -35.63
CA GLU A 38 -3.15 49.86 -36.93
C GLU A 38 -4.06 49.16 -37.97
N PRO A 39 -5.09 49.86 -38.49
CA PRO A 39 -5.95 49.34 -39.54
C PRO A 39 -5.18 49.32 -40.87
N SER A 40 -4.47 48.24 -41.17
CA SER A 40 -3.99 47.96 -42.52
C SER A 40 -5.18 47.71 -43.46
N GLU A 41 -5.09 48.12 -44.73
CA GLU A 41 -6.18 48.12 -45.73
C GLU A 41 -6.89 46.77 -45.99
N GLU A 42 -6.42 45.67 -45.40
CA GLU A 42 -7.08 44.36 -45.39
C GLU A 42 -7.58 44.03 -43.97
N ASP A 43 -8.68 44.65 -43.57
CA ASP A 43 -9.37 44.30 -42.33
C ASP A 43 -9.74 42.79 -42.35
N LEU A 44 -9.24 42.04 -41.37
CA LEU A 44 -9.58 40.63 -41.18
C LEU A 44 -11.10 40.46 -41.07
N SER A 45 -11.68 39.74 -42.03
CA SER A 45 -13.12 39.48 -42.00
C SER A 45 -13.50 38.63 -40.79
N ASP A 46 -14.66 38.92 -40.20
CA ASP A 46 -15.23 38.19 -39.06
C ASP A 46 -15.34 36.68 -39.32
N LYS A 47 -15.54 36.32 -40.59
CA LYS A 47 -15.60 34.94 -41.07
C LYS A 47 -14.26 34.22 -40.94
N VAL A 48 -13.16 34.87 -41.33
CA VAL A 48 -11.81 34.30 -41.21
C VAL A 48 -11.43 34.11 -39.75
N VAL A 49 -11.75 35.07 -38.89
CA VAL A 49 -11.52 34.96 -37.44
C VAL A 49 -12.35 33.83 -36.83
N GLY A 50 -13.63 33.72 -37.21
CA GLY A 50 -14.49 32.60 -36.81
C GLY A 50 -13.95 31.24 -37.26
N GLU A 51 -13.48 31.11 -38.50
CA GLU A 51 -12.89 29.87 -39.01
C GLU A 51 -11.58 29.50 -38.29
N VAL A 52 -10.72 30.48 -38.02
CA VAL A 52 -9.46 30.27 -37.28
C VAL A 52 -9.76 29.86 -35.84
N LEU A 53 -10.71 30.52 -35.17
CA LEU A 53 -11.15 30.14 -33.83
C LEU A 53 -11.76 28.74 -33.80
N GLN A 54 -12.55 28.38 -34.81
CA GLN A 54 -13.11 27.03 -34.91
C GLN A 54 -12.01 25.97 -35.07
N LYS A 55 -11.04 26.20 -35.96
CA LYS A 55 -9.88 25.30 -36.14
C LYS A 55 -9.03 25.21 -34.88
N PHE A 56 -8.78 26.33 -34.22
CA PHE A 56 -8.03 26.40 -32.97
C PHE A 56 -8.74 25.62 -31.86
N ASN A 57 -10.04 25.85 -31.65
CA ASN A 57 -10.85 25.13 -30.67
C ASN A 57 -10.90 23.62 -30.98
N ALA A 58 -10.92 23.22 -32.25
CA ALA A 58 -10.85 21.81 -32.65
C ALA A 58 -9.49 21.19 -32.29
N ALA A 59 -8.39 21.88 -32.59
CA ALA A 59 -7.04 21.45 -32.23
C ALA A 59 -6.84 21.35 -30.70
N LEU A 60 -7.37 22.33 -29.97
CA LEU A 60 -7.33 22.37 -28.50
C LEU A 60 -8.13 21.22 -27.89
N LYS A 61 -9.32 20.90 -28.43
CA LYS A 61 -10.10 19.71 -28.03
C LYS A 61 -9.34 18.41 -28.29
N GLN A 62 -8.66 18.30 -29.44
CA GLN A 62 -7.85 17.13 -29.77
C GLN A 62 -6.68 16.97 -28.80
N HIS A 63 -5.95 18.05 -28.53
CA HIS A 63 -4.84 18.06 -27.57
C HIS A 63 -5.31 17.68 -26.16
N ASN A 64 -6.39 18.30 -25.67
CA ASN A 64 -6.93 18.01 -24.33
C ASN A 64 -7.37 16.55 -24.19
N ARG A 65 -7.92 15.93 -25.24
CA ARG A 65 -8.30 14.52 -25.21
C ARG A 65 -7.09 13.58 -25.09
N VAL A 66 -5.96 13.94 -25.72
CA VAL A 66 -4.73 13.14 -25.69
C VAL A 66 -3.99 13.33 -24.36
N VAL A 67 -3.81 14.57 -23.92
CA VAL A 67 -3.03 14.90 -22.71
C VAL A 67 -3.79 14.58 -21.43
N TYR A 68 -5.09 14.92 -21.37
CA TYR A 68 -5.93 14.70 -20.19
C TYR A 68 -6.86 13.50 -20.37
N SER A 69 -6.30 12.38 -20.81
CA SER A 69 -7.04 11.12 -20.86
C SER A 69 -7.49 10.69 -19.45
N SER A 70 -8.56 9.88 -19.37
CA SER A 70 -9.06 9.38 -18.09
C SER A 70 -8.00 8.60 -17.31
N GLN A 71 -7.15 7.86 -18.02
CA GLN A 71 -6.01 7.11 -17.47
C GLN A 71 -4.93 8.05 -16.95
N ALA A 72 -4.57 9.10 -17.69
CA ALA A 72 -3.57 10.08 -17.25
C ALA A 72 -4.04 10.78 -15.96
N ILE A 73 -5.31 11.18 -15.89
CA ILE A 73 -5.88 11.80 -14.70
C ILE A 73 -5.86 10.85 -13.49
N GLN A 74 -6.21 9.56 -13.69
CA GLN A 74 -6.13 8.55 -12.63
C GLN A 74 -4.70 8.35 -12.15
N HIS A 75 -3.74 8.21 -13.08
CA HIS A 75 -2.34 8.01 -12.76
C HIS A 75 -1.74 9.19 -11.99
N VAL A 76 -1.97 10.43 -12.45
CA VAL A 76 -1.52 11.65 -11.73
C VAL A 76 -2.18 11.73 -10.35
N SER A 77 -3.47 11.40 -10.22
CA SER A 77 -4.13 11.39 -8.91
C SER A 77 -3.52 10.37 -7.94
N GLN A 78 -3.12 9.20 -8.45
CA GLN A 78 -2.42 8.17 -7.69
C GLN A 78 -1.01 8.60 -7.31
N GLN A 79 -0.25 9.24 -8.23
CA GLN A 79 1.07 9.78 -7.93
C GLN A 79 1.02 10.87 -6.86
N ILE A 80 0.06 11.79 -6.94
CA ILE A 80 -0.13 12.82 -5.91
C ILE A 80 -0.54 12.17 -4.57
N ALA A 81 -1.32 11.09 -4.61
CA ALA A 81 -1.63 10.33 -3.40
C ALA A 81 -0.38 9.64 -2.82
N SER A 82 0.42 8.97 -3.65
CA SER A 82 1.65 8.29 -3.19
C SER A 82 2.68 9.28 -2.67
N LEU A 83 2.84 10.44 -3.31
CA LEU A 83 3.75 11.50 -2.86
C LEU A 83 3.30 12.10 -1.52
N TYR A 84 1.99 12.28 -1.33
CA TYR A 84 1.44 12.72 -0.05
C TYR A 84 1.67 11.68 1.05
N TRP A 85 1.43 10.40 0.75
CA TRP A 85 1.73 9.33 1.71
C TRP A 85 3.22 9.19 1.98
N SER A 86 4.09 9.39 0.98
CA SER A 86 5.53 9.38 1.18
C SER A 86 5.99 10.57 2.01
N SER A 87 5.45 11.78 1.77
CA SER A 87 5.79 12.96 2.56
C SER A 87 5.29 12.84 4.00
N ILE A 88 4.11 12.26 4.23
CA ILE A 88 3.66 11.91 5.58
C ILE A 88 4.62 10.90 6.20
N SER A 89 4.95 9.83 5.49
CA SER A 89 5.85 8.81 6.04
C SER A 89 7.25 9.36 6.35
N GLN A 90 7.74 10.31 5.55
CA GLN A 90 8.99 11.03 5.78
C GLN A 90 8.86 11.99 6.96
N ALA A 91 7.80 12.78 7.06
CA ALA A 91 7.51 13.64 8.20
C ALA A 91 7.36 12.85 9.51
N THR A 92 6.79 11.63 9.46
CA THR A 92 6.73 10.76 10.64
C THR A 92 8.09 10.14 11.01
N ARG A 93 9.04 10.07 10.07
CA ARG A 93 10.42 9.59 10.31
C ARG A 93 11.33 10.71 10.79
N GLU A 94 11.11 11.92 10.31
CA GLU A 94 11.74 13.13 10.80
C GLU A 94 11.03 13.57 12.08
N VAL A 95 11.48 13.03 13.21
CA VAL A 95 11.12 13.42 14.59
C VAL A 95 11.19 14.95 14.83
N THR A 96 11.71 15.73 13.89
CA THR A 96 11.86 17.18 13.91
C THR A 96 10.68 17.99 13.34
N SER A 97 9.70 17.40 12.66
CA SER A 97 8.52 18.15 12.20
C SER A 97 7.47 18.43 13.29
N LEU A 98 7.80 18.13 14.55
CA LEU A 98 6.97 18.39 15.73
C LEU A 98 6.81 19.89 16.06
N GLU A 99 7.65 20.77 15.49
CA GLU A 99 7.46 22.23 15.62
C GLU A 99 6.25 22.76 14.85
N ARG A 100 5.73 22.01 13.87
CA ARG A 100 4.62 22.47 13.01
C ARG A 100 3.22 22.11 13.53
N GLY A 101 3.13 21.32 14.60
CA GLY A 101 1.87 20.88 15.18
C GLY A 101 1.19 19.75 14.42
N VAL A 102 0.17 19.16 15.04
CA VAL A 102 -0.64 18.08 14.47
C VAL A 102 -1.67 18.69 13.53
N ASP A 103 -1.71 18.28 12.26
CA ASP A 103 -2.71 18.81 11.32
C ASP A 103 -4.14 18.52 11.84
N ARG A 104 -5.05 19.49 11.68
CA ARG A 104 -6.45 19.38 12.16
C ARG A 104 -7.20 18.17 11.58
N THR A 105 -6.71 17.60 10.49
CA THR A 105 -7.28 16.43 9.81
C THR A 105 -6.67 15.11 10.24
N VAL A 106 -5.69 15.11 11.15
CA VAL A 106 -5.07 13.87 11.64
C VAL A 106 -6.09 13.08 12.45
N ASP A 107 -6.26 11.82 12.06
CA ASP A 107 -7.10 10.90 12.82
C ASP A 107 -6.43 10.53 14.15
N LEU A 108 -6.93 11.11 15.23
CA LEU A 108 -6.51 10.83 16.61
C LEU A 108 -7.00 9.48 17.13
N SER A 109 -7.65 8.66 16.29
CA SER A 109 -7.96 7.28 16.62
C SER A 109 -6.77 6.34 16.40
N SER A 110 -5.79 6.71 15.57
CA SER A 110 -4.67 5.84 15.24
C SER A 110 -3.56 5.89 16.30
N HIS A 111 -3.12 4.73 16.81
CA HIS A 111 -2.02 4.61 17.78
C HIS A 111 -0.79 5.45 17.45
N PRO A 112 -0.21 5.41 16.22
CA PRO A 112 0.98 6.19 15.90
C PRO A 112 0.76 7.69 16.09
N ASN A 113 -0.42 8.19 15.73
CA ASN A 113 -0.75 9.60 15.86
C ASN A 113 -0.91 10.02 17.33
N ILE A 114 -1.45 9.14 18.19
CA ILE A 114 -1.57 9.38 19.63
C ILE A 114 -0.18 9.42 20.29
N THR A 115 0.73 8.52 19.90
CA THR A 115 2.11 8.53 20.42
C THR A 115 2.93 9.73 19.96
N GLN A 116 2.56 10.33 18.83
CA GLN A 116 3.21 11.50 18.25
C GLN A 116 2.71 12.84 18.84
N LEU A 117 1.74 12.83 19.75
CA LEU A 117 1.23 14.05 20.37
C LEU A 117 2.33 14.73 21.22
N PRO A 118 2.49 16.07 21.14
CA PRO A 118 3.42 16.83 21.99
C PRO A 118 3.10 16.74 23.48
N GLU A 119 4.11 16.74 24.35
CA GLU A 119 3.96 16.70 25.82
C GLU A 119 3.40 18.00 26.38
N GLU A 120 3.74 19.12 25.74
CA GLU A 120 3.31 20.44 26.14
C GLU A 120 2.77 21.22 24.93
N LEU A 121 1.80 22.09 25.18
CA LEU A 121 1.31 23.05 24.19
C LEU A 121 2.27 24.24 24.22
N TYR A 122 3.13 24.36 23.20
CA TYR A 122 4.13 25.45 23.10
C TYR A 122 3.54 26.78 22.60
N ASP A 123 2.23 26.99 22.76
CA ASP A 123 1.58 28.17 22.22
C ASP A 123 1.53 29.30 23.27
N ARG A 124 2.09 30.46 22.91
CA ARG A 124 2.36 31.60 23.82
C ARG A 124 1.09 32.26 24.36
N SER A 125 -0.07 31.92 23.81
CA SER A 125 -1.41 32.40 24.19
C SER A 125 -2.22 31.43 25.05
N THR A 126 -1.68 30.26 25.41
CA THR A 126 -2.43 29.27 26.21
C THR A 126 -2.45 29.63 27.70
N SER A 127 -3.64 29.58 28.31
CA SER A 127 -3.80 29.67 29.77
C SER A 127 -3.26 28.40 30.43
N GLU A 128 -2.72 28.51 31.65
CA GLU A 128 -2.21 27.36 32.44
C GLU A 128 -3.30 26.27 32.61
N ASP A 129 -4.57 26.67 32.72
CA ASP A 129 -5.71 25.78 32.80
C ASP A 129 -5.88 24.90 31.54
N ASP A 130 -5.62 25.46 30.36
CA ASP A 130 -5.72 24.75 29.09
C ASP A 130 -4.59 23.74 28.92
N GLN A 131 -3.39 24.06 29.42
CA GLN A 131 -2.26 23.14 29.44
C GLN A 131 -2.54 21.95 30.36
N LEU A 132 -3.09 22.18 31.55
CA LEU A 132 -3.50 21.11 32.47
C LEU A 132 -4.62 20.26 31.87
N ARG A 133 -5.59 20.89 31.20
CA ARG A 133 -6.68 20.18 30.53
C ARG A 133 -6.16 19.30 29.39
N TYR A 134 -5.22 19.81 28.60
CA TYR A 134 -4.57 19.06 27.53
C TYR A 134 -3.83 17.82 28.07
N LYS A 135 -3.00 17.99 29.12
CA LYS A 135 -2.27 16.88 29.76
C LYS A 135 -3.23 15.76 30.21
N ARG A 136 -4.31 16.12 30.90
CA ARG A 136 -5.36 15.16 31.32
C ARG A 136 -6.04 14.44 30.15
N LEU A 137 -6.35 15.16 29.07
CA LEU A 137 -6.98 14.57 27.89
C LEU A 137 -6.01 13.63 27.15
N ARG A 138 -4.73 14.00 27.04
CA ARG A 138 -3.70 13.15 26.45
C ARG A 138 -3.52 11.85 27.23
N GLU A 139 -3.41 11.92 28.56
CA GLU A 139 -3.35 10.74 29.43
C GLU A 139 -4.57 9.84 29.23
N ARG A 140 -5.77 10.44 29.18
CA ARG A 140 -7.00 9.70 28.91
C ARG A 140 -6.98 9.03 27.53
N LEU A 141 -6.49 9.71 26.50
CA LEU A 141 -6.38 9.14 25.15
C LEU A 141 -5.39 7.97 25.13
N ALA A 142 -4.22 8.11 25.77
CA ALA A 142 -3.24 7.04 25.88
C ALA A 142 -3.80 5.81 26.62
N ASN A 143 -4.57 6.03 27.69
CA ASN A 143 -5.24 4.96 28.43
C ASN A 143 -6.33 4.25 27.61
N LEU A 144 -7.12 4.99 26.84
CA LEU A 144 -8.13 4.40 25.96
C LEU A 144 -7.50 3.62 24.81
N ASP A 145 -6.37 4.09 24.28
CA ASP A 145 -5.64 3.41 23.22
C ASP A 145 -5.01 2.11 23.73
N SER A 146 -4.39 2.11 24.92
CA SER A 146 -3.84 0.89 25.52
C SER A 146 -4.92 -0.17 25.76
N LEU A 147 -6.10 0.23 26.23
CA LEU A 147 -7.27 -0.66 26.36
C LEU A 147 -7.74 -1.22 25.02
N ARG A 148 -7.74 -0.39 23.97
CA ARG A 148 -8.10 -0.82 22.62
C ARG A 148 -7.10 -1.85 22.09
N GLN A 149 -5.81 -1.62 22.26
CA GLN A 149 -4.77 -2.56 21.85
C GLN A 149 -4.90 -3.91 22.56
N GLN A 150 -5.15 -3.90 23.87
CA GLN A 150 -5.39 -5.13 24.62
C GLN A 150 -6.59 -5.91 24.07
N ARG A 151 -7.69 -5.22 23.76
CA ARG A 151 -8.88 -5.84 23.15
C ARG A 151 -8.59 -6.39 21.76
N GLN A 152 -7.85 -5.67 20.94
CA GLN A 152 -7.45 -6.14 19.60
C GLN A 152 -6.57 -7.40 19.69
N ARG A 153 -5.54 -7.41 20.56
CA ARG A 153 -4.71 -8.59 20.82
C ARG A 153 -5.55 -9.78 21.26
N ARG A 154 -6.52 -9.56 22.16
CA ARG A 154 -7.43 -10.62 22.60
C ARG A 154 -8.30 -11.14 21.45
N LEU A 155 -8.81 -10.26 20.58
CA LEU A 155 -9.57 -10.68 19.40
C LEU A 155 -8.70 -11.47 18.42
N ASP A 156 -7.46 -11.06 18.20
CA ASP A 156 -6.55 -11.76 17.30
C ASP A 156 -6.16 -13.13 17.84
N GLN A 157 -5.93 -13.24 19.16
CA GLN A 157 -5.75 -14.52 19.84
C GLN A 157 -6.97 -15.43 19.67
N LEU A 158 -8.18 -14.90 19.89
CA LEU A 158 -9.42 -15.67 19.74
C LEU A 158 -9.65 -16.09 18.29
N ARG A 159 -9.33 -15.24 17.31
CA ARG A 159 -9.38 -15.58 15.88
C ARG A 159 -8.37 -16.66 15.53
N GLN A 160 -7.16 -16.60 16.08
CA GLN A 160 -6.15 -17.63 15.89
C GLN A 160 -6.62 -18.97 16.48
N LEU A 161 -7.15 -18.96 17.71
CA LEU A 161 -7.74 -20.16 18.32
C LEU A 161 -8.91 -20.68 17.49
N HIS A 162 -9.77 -19.80 16.98
CA HIS A 162 -10.86 -20.21 16.11
C HIS A 162 -10.36 -20.87 14.82
N ARG A 163 -9.31 -20.33 14.19
CA ARG A 163 -8.65 -20.97 13.03
C ARG A 163 -8.05 -22.34 13.37
N LEU A 164 -7.50 -22.52 14.57
CA LEU A 164 -7.01 -23.82 15.02
C LEU A 164 -8.14 -24.83 15.30
N LEU A 165 -9.32 -24.33 15.64
CA LEU A 165 -10.52 -25.15 15.86
C LEU A 165 -11.29 -25.43 14.57
N GLU A 166 -11.07 -24.68 13.50
CA GLU A 166 -11.72 -24.86 12.20
C GLU A 166 -11.62 -26.29 11.65
N PRO A 167 -10.46 -26.99 11.73
CA PRO A 167 -10.35 -28.39 11.30
C PRO A 167 -11.23 -29.35 12.11
N PHE A 168 -11.60 -29.02 13.34
CA PHE A 168 -12.46 -29.84 14.20
C PHE A 168 -13.96 -29.70 13.90
N ASN A 169 -14.37 -28.74 13.07
CA ASN A 169 -15.77 -28.63 12.64
C ASN A 169 -16.18 -29.83 11.76
N GLU A 170 -15.24 -30.38 10.98
CA GLU A 170 -15.43 -31.59 10.15
C GLU A 170 -14.35 -32.63 10.46
N PRO A 171 -14.43 -33.30 11.63
CA PRO A 171 -13.36 -34.18 12.10
C PRO A 171 -13.17 -35.40 11.19
N GLN A 172 -14.23 -35.85 10.51
CA GLN A 172 -14.18 -36.98 9.58
C GLN A 172 -13.38 -36.68 8.30
N ASN A 173 -13.41 -35.44 7.83
CA ASN A 173 -12.72 -35.05 6.59
C ASN A 173 -11.30 -34.53 6.86
N ASN A 174 -11.11 -33.76 7.94
CA ASN A 174 -9.84 -33.04 8.18
C ASN A 174 -8.90 -33.76 9.13
N ILE A 175 -9.41 -34.50 10.12
CA ILE A 175 -8.60 -35.07 11.20
C ILE A 175 -8.38 -36.58 10.98
N GLN A 176 -9.44 -37.33 10.65
CA GLN A 176 -9.37 -38.78 10.45
C GLN A 176 -8.35 -39.26 9.42
N PRO A 177 -8.19 -38.65 8.23
CA PRO A 177 -7.16 -39.11 7.29
C PRO A 177 -5.72 -38.83 7.79
N ASN A 178 -5.55 -37.82 8.65
CA ASN A 178 -4.27 -37.41 9.22
C ASN A 178 -3.89 -38.15 10.52
N LEU A 179 -4.75 -39.07 10.99
CA LEU A 179 -4.49 -39.88 12.18
C LEU A 179 -3.65 -41.12 11.82
N VAL A 180 -2.59 -41.37 12.60
CA VAL A 180 -1.77 -42.59 12.53
C VAL A 180 -2.56 -43.76 13.14
N THR A 181 -3.52 -44.29 12.39
CA THR A 181 -4.23 -45.54 12.72
C THR A 181 -3.60 -46.69 11.94
N ARG A 182 -3.64 -47.92 12.48
CA ARG A 182 -2.97 -49.10 11.87
C ARG A 182 -3.30 -49.32 10.38
N ASP A 183 -4.49 -48.91 9.93
CA ASP A 183 -4.95 -48.99 8.53
C ASP A 183 -5.18 -47.62 7.87
N GLY A 184 -4.68 -46.54 8.48
CA GLY A 184 -4.92 -45.16 8.05
C GLY A 184 -4.19 -44.77 6.76
N GLU A 185 -4.75 -43.83 6.03
CA GLU A 185 -4.20 -43.32 4.76
C GLU A 185 -2.78 -42.77 4.93
N LEU A 186 -2.51 -42.07 6.04
CA LEU A 186 -1.20 -41.53 6.35
C LEU A 186 -0.12 -42.62 6.55
N ILE A 187 -0.43 -43.78 7.14
CA ILE A 187 0.54 -44.88 7.25
C ILE A 187 0.89 -45.44 5.87
N ARG A 188 -0.10 -45.56 4.98
CA ARG A 188 0.13 -45.99 3.59
C ARG A 188 1.01 -45.01 2.83
N GLU A 189 0.83 -43.71 3.05
CA GLU A 189 1.70 -42.68 2.47
C GLU A 189 3.10 -42.67 3.08
N LEU A 190 3.23 -42.82 4.41
CA LEU A 190 4.52 -42.98 5.09
C LEU A 190 5.28 -44.22 4.60
N GLU A 191 4.59 -45.34 4.35
CA GLU A 191 5.20 -46.56 3.82
C GLU A 191 5.64 -46.39 2.37
N LYS A 192 4.84 -45.72 1.53
CA LYS A 192 5.26 -45.31 0.18
C LYS A 192 6.48 -44.41 0.22
N MET A 193 6.52 -43.42 1.13
CA MET A 193 7.70 -42.57 1.32
C MET A 193 8.90 -43.37 1.81
N ARG A 194 8.73 -44.33 2.73
CA ARG A 194 9.82 -45.20 3.19
C ARG A 194 10.40 -46.03 2.05
N MET A 195 9.55 -46.57 1.18
CA MET A 195 10.00 -47.29 -0.02
C MET A 195 10.71 -46.36 -1.01
N LEU A 196 10.19 -45.15 -1.24
CA LEU A 196 10.84 -44.16 -2.10
C LEU A 196 12.19 -43.73 -1.54
N VAL A 197 12.30 -43.49 -0.23
CA VAL A 197 13.56 -43.14 0.45
C VAL A 197 14.57 -44.29 0.35
N ALA A 198 14.15 -45.54 0.57
CA ALA A 198 15.03 -46.71 0.40
C ALA A 198 15.52 -46.86 -1.05
N ARG A 199 14.66 -46.55 -2.04
CA ARG A 199 15.03 -46.60 -3.45
C ARG A 199 15.95 -45.44 -3.84
N VAL A 200 15.70 -44.25 -3.32
CA VAL A 200 16.54 -43.06 -3.55
C VAL A 200 17.90 -43.22 -2.86
N SER A 201 17.95 -43.71 -1.63
CA SER A 201 19.22 -43.99 -0.94
C SER A 201 20.01 -45.10 -1.64
N GLY A 202 19.34 -46.15 -2.10
CA GLY A 202 19.96 -47.20 -2.91
C GLY A 202 20.50 -46.67 -4.25
N ARG A 203 19.76 -45.79 -4.94
CA ARG A 203 20.21 -45.17 -6.19
C ARG A 203 21.34 -44.17 -5.97
N ILE A 204 21.32 -43.39 -4.88
CA ILE A 204 22.40 -42.48 -4.50
C ILE A 204 23.67 -43.27 -4.17
N ALA A 205 23.55 -44.37 -3.42
CA ALA A 205 24.67 -45.27 -3.15
C ALA A 205 25.22 -45.89 -4.43
N GLN A 206 24.36 -46.30 -5.37
CA GLN A 206 24.77 -46.79 -6.69
C GLN A 206 25.48 -45.71 -7.53
N THR A 207 24.98 -44.48 -7.55
CA THR A 207 25.68 -43.37 -8.24
C THR A 207 26.96 -42.95 -7.54
N GLN A 208 27.09 -43.12 -6.21
CA GLN A 208 28.37 -42.93 -5.51
C GLN A 208 29.36 -44.04 -5.87
N THR A 209 28.93 -45.29 -5.97
CA THR A 209 29.81 -46.39 -6.41
C THR A 209 30.20 -46.30 -7.89
N ASP A 210 29.33 -45.78 -8.76
CA ASP A 210 29.69 -45.49 -10.17
C ASP A 210 30.62 -44.27 -10.30
N HIS A 211 30.66 -43.38 -9.30
CA HIS A 211 31.61 -42.27 -9.25
C HIS A 211 32.96 -42.64 -8.59
N ASP A 212 33.05 -43.81 -7.94
CA ASP A 212 34.24 -44.31 -7.26
C ASP A 212 35.18 -45.13 -8.18
N GLY A 213 34.94 -45.08 -9.50
CA GLY A 213 35.79 -45.68 -10.53
C GLY A 213 37.04 -44.86 -10.88
N GLY A 214 37.34 -43.77 -10.17
CA GLY A 214 38.50 -42.95 -10.48
C GLY A 214 38.86 -41.91 -9.43
N GLY A 215 39.71 -42.30 -8.48
CA GLY A 215 40.61 -41.37 -7.78
C GLY A 215 40.19 -40.95 -6.37
N ASP A 216 40.67 -41.71 -5.39
CA ASP A 216 41.37 -41.26 -4.18
C ASP A 216 40.89 -39.94 -3.51
N ALA A 217 40.12 -40.06 -2.43
CA ALA A 217 40.38 -39.41 -1.14
C ALA A 217 39.21 -39.62 -0.16
N SER A 218 39.49 -40.36 0.91
CA SER A 218 38.61 -40.55 2.06
C SER A 218 38.27 -39.23 2.76
N TYR A 219 36.99 -38.86 2.82
CA TYR A 219 36.43 -38.09 3.93
C TYR A 219 35.04 -38.62 4.28
N VAL A 220 35.01 -39.61 5.17
CA VAL A 220 33.79 -40.04 5.87
C VAL A 220 33.46 -38.94 6.89
N LEU A 221 32.74 -37.90 6.47
CA LEU A 221 32.06 -37.02 7.40
C LEU A 221 30.79 -37.72 7.86
N GLY A 222 30.73 -38.03 9.16
CA GLY A 222 29.58 -38.66 9.79
C GLY A 222 28.33 -37.82 9.59
N SER A 223 27.19 -38.48 9.38
CA SER A 223 25.89 -37.87 9.11
C SER A 223 25.49 -36.77 10.10
N GLU A 224 25.98 -36.81 11.34
CA GLU A 224 25.76 -35.77 12.35
C GLU A 224 26.47 -34.44 12.03
N GLN A 225 27.67 -34.47 11.46
CA GLN A 225 28.40 -33.25 11.09
C GLN A 225 27.77 -32.56 9.87
N LYS A 226 27.15 -33.33 8.96
CA LYS A 226 26.37 -32.78 7.86
C LYS A 226 25.08 -32.10 8.32
N LEU A 227 24.43 -32.64 9.36
CA LEU A 227 23.22 -32.03 9.94
C LEU A 227 23.56 -30.75 10.71
N ALA A 228 24.67 -30.73 11.46
CA ALA A 228 25.16 -29.52 12.12
C ALA A 228 25.49 -28.41 11.10
N ALA A 229 26.19 -28.75 10.01
CA ALA A 229 26.55 -27.78 8.96
C ALA A 229 25.34 -27.25 8.16
N LEU A 230 24.19 -27.95 8.17
CA LEU A 230 22.96 -27.50 7.52
C LEU A 230 22.10 -26.62 8.43
N LEU A 231 22.29 -26.71 9.75
CA LEU A 231 21.61 -25.89 10.76
C LEU A 231 22.35 -24.59 11.08
N ASP A 232 23.67 -24.53 10.83
CA ASP A 232 24.53 -23.34 11.02
C ASP A 232 24.57 -22.40 9.80
N MET A 233 23.76 -22.65 8.77
CA MET A 233 23.66 -21.76 7.59
C MET A 233 22.39 -20.91 7.71
N ASP A 234 22.54 -19.76 8.37
CA ASP A 234 21.60 -18.62 8.34
C ASP A 234 21.59 -17.92 6.96
#